data_AF-A0A8T0NXZ8-F1
#
_entry.id   AF-A0A8T0NXZ8-F1
#
_cell.length_a   1.000
_cell.length_b   1.000
_cell.length_c   1.000
_cell.angle_alpha   90.00
_cell.angle_beta   90.00
_cell.angle_gamma   90.00
#
_symmetry.space_group_name_H-M   'P 1'
#
loop_
_entity.id
_entity.type
_entity.pdbx_description
1 polymer ?
#
loop_
_entity_poly.entity_id
_entity_poly.type
_entity_poly.pdbx_seq_one_letter_code
_entity_poly.pdbx_strand_id
1 'polypeptide(L)'
;MALAEGNVIFGEEQEALVLKSWALMKKDSADLGLRFFLKIFEIAPSAKQMFSFLRDSDVPLEKNPKLKNHAMSVFVMTCEAAAQLRKAGKVTVRETTLKRLGATHFKYGVADGHFEVTRFALLETIKEALPADMWSLEMKNAWSEAYNQLVAAIKQEMKPARMMLLLLLGLRAEFPLRCTTISKFFIAVFFFLLF
;
A
#
# COMPACT_ATOMS: atom_id res chain seq x y z
N MET A 1 -28.22 19.04 14.01
CA MET A 1 -27.60 17.89 14.72
C MET A 1 -26.43 17.42 13.89
N ALA A 2 -25.21 17.73 14.32
CA ALA A 2 -24.01 17.10 13.75
C ALA A 2 -23.94 15.69 14.34
N LEU A 3 -24.09 14.66 13.49
CA LEU A 3 -23.78 13.30 13.88
C LEU A 3 -22.27 13.23 14.06
N ALA A 4 -21.83 12.97 15.28
CA ALA A 4 -20.44 12.68 15.58
C ALA A 4 -19.98 11.55 14.65
N GLU A 5 -18.94 11.80 13.86
CA GLU A 5 -18.23 10.76 13.14
C GLU A 5 -17.68 9.79 14.20
N GLY A 6 -18.43 8.72 14.43
CA GLY A 6 -18.00 7.65 15.31
C GLY A 6 -16.70 7.11 14.75
N ASN A 7 -15.60 7.28 15.48
CA ASN A 7 -14.39 6.50 15.25
C ASN A 7 -14.82 5.03 15.23
N VAL A 8 -14.91 4.42 14.05
CA VAL A 8 -15.21 3.01 13.91
C VAL A 8 -14.01 2.28 14.49
N ILE A 9 -14.15 1.85 15.75
CA ILE A 9 -13.10 1.11 16.45
C ILE A 9 -13.03 -0.28 15.81
N PHE A 10 -11.84 -0.65 15.34
CA PHE A 10 -11.60 -1.98 14.80
C PHE A 10 -11.79 -3.03 15.92
N GLY A 11 -12.87 -3.80 15.80
CA GLY A 11 -13.36 -4.69 16.84
C GLY A 11 -12.60 -6.01 16.96
N GLU A 12 -12.84 -6.72 18.06
CA GLU A 12 -12.28 -8.05 18.31
C GLU A 12 -12.73 -9.08 17.28
N GLU A 13 -14.00 -9.04 16.88
CA GLU A 13 -14.54 -9.92 15.85
C GLU A 13 -13.87 -9.66 14.48
N GLN A 14 -13.61 -8.40 14.13
CA GLN A 14 -12.92 -8.04 12.90
C GLN A 14 -11.48 -8.57 12.89
N GLU A 15 -10.75 -8.41 14.00
CA GLU A 15 -9.41 -8.99 14.16
C GLU A 15 -9.45 -10.51 14.02
N ALA A 16 -10.37 -11.17 14.73
CA ALA A 16 -10.50 -12.61 14.72
C ALA A 16 -10.77 -13.15 13.30
N LEU A 17 -11.62 -12.49 12.51
CA LEU A 17 -11.90 -12.85 11.12
C LEU A 17 -10.65 -12.77 10.24
N VAL A 18 -9.87 -11.70 10.37
CA VAL A 18 -8.61 -11.51 9.62
C VAL A 18 -7.58 -12.55 10.02
N LEU A 19 -7.33 -12.73 11.33
CA LEU A 19 -6.33 -13.67 11.84
C LEU A 19 -6.68 -15.13 11.51
N LYS A 20 -7.95 -15.53 11.69
CA LYS A 20 -8.42 -16.90 11.40
C LYS A 20 -8.29 -17.22 9.92
N SER A 21 -8.76 -16.34 9.05
CA SER A 21 -8.66 -16.54 7.60
C SER A 21 -7.20 -16.55 7.13
N TRP A 22 -6.36 -15.65 7.65
CA TRP A 22 -4.93 -15.65 7.36
C TRP A 22 -4.21 -16.93 7.80
N ALA A 23 -4.55 -17.46 8.98
CA ALA A 23 -3.95 -18.68 9.51
C ALA A 23 -4.21 -19.91 8.62
N LEU A 24 -5.35 -19.95 7.92
CA LEU A 24 -5.68 -21.01 6.97
C LEU A 24 -4.93 -20.81 5.63
N MET A 25 -4.95 -19.58 5.11
CA MET A 25 -4.35 -19.25 3.82
C MET A 25 -2.83 -19.33 3.80
N LYS A 26 -2.14 -18.94 4.88
CA LYS A 26 -0.66 -18.77 4.87
C LYS A 26 0.13 -20.03 4.53
N LYS A 27 -0.48 -21.22 4.63
CA LYS A 27 0.14 -22.51 4.25
C LYS A 27 0.48 -22.56 2.76
N ASP A 28 -0.36 -21.96 1.92
CA ASP A 28 -0.21 -21.91 0.46
C ASP A 28 0.21 -20.51 -0.02
N SER A 29 0.95 -19.80 0.83
CA SER A 29 1.38 -18.40 0.64
C SER A 29 2.02 -18.12 -0.72
N ALA A 30 2.84 -19.03 -1.22
CA ALA A 30 3.53 -18.86 -2.50
C ALA A 30 2.57 -18.84 -3.70
N ASP A 31 1.54 -19.69 -3.69
CA ASP A 31 0.53 -19.77 -4.73
C ASP A 31 -0.48 -18.62 -4.63
N LEU A 32 -0.90 -18.28 -3.40
CA LEU A 32 -1.75 -17.13 -3.14
C LEU A 32 -1.15 -15.83 -3.63
N GLY A 33 0.13 -15.61 -3.35
CA GLY A 33 0.82 -14.41 -3.78
C GLY A 33 0.90 -14.27 -5.29
N LEU A 34 1.01 -15.39 -6.01
CA LEU A 34 0.97 -15.43 -7.46
C LEU A 34 -0.43 -15.11 -7.99
N ARG A 35 -1.47 -15.81 -7.51
CA ARG A 35 -2.87 -15.57 -7.91
C ARG A 35 -3.28 -14.11 -7.70
N PHE A 36 -2.88 -13.54 -6.57
CA PHE A 36 -3.10 -12.14 -6.24
C PHE A 36 -2.54 -11.19 -7.32
N PHE A 37 -1.27 -11.36 -7.71
CA PHE A 37 -0.65 -10.49 -8.71
C PHE A 37 -1.14 -10.72 -10.12
N LEU A 38 -1.44 -11.97 -10.50
CA LEU A 38 -2.08 -12.26 -11.78
C LEU A 38 -3.39 -11.49 -11.90
N LYS A 39 -4.20 -11.47 -10.84
CA LYS A 39 -5.46 -10.73 -10.78
C LYS A 39 -5.27 -9.21 -10.89
N ILE A 40 -4.27 -8.64 -10.19
CA ILE A 40 -3.91 -7.22 -10.33
C ILE A 40 -3.58 -6.90 -11.80
N PHE A 41 -2.77 -7.74 -12.43
CA PHE A 41 -2.29 -7.51 -13.78
C PHE A 41 -3.31 -7.78 -14.87
N GLU A 42 -4.32 -8.60 -14.60
CA GLU A 42 -5.49 -8.78 -15.46
C GLU A 42 -6.34 -7.50 -15.48
N ILE A 43 -6.56 -6.90 -14.30
CA ILE A 43 -7.38 -5.68 -14.16
C ILE A 43 -6.61 -4.43 -14.62
N ALA A 44 -5.33 -4.34 -14.29
CA ALA A 44 -4.46 -3.21 -14.60
C ALA A 44 -3.14 -3.70 -15.22
N PRO A 45 -3.12 -4.07 -16.52
CA PRO A 45 -1.92 -4.56 -17.19
C PRO A 45 -0.73 -3.59 -17.13
N SER A 46 -1.00 -2.29 -17.12
CA SER A 46 0.02 -1.24 -17.00
C SER A 46 0.80 -1.32 -15.68
N ALA A 47 0.21 -1.87 -14.61
CA ALA A 47 0.88 -2.02 -13.32
C ALA A 47 2.11 -2.94 -13.41
N LYS A 48 2.17 -3.88 -14.36
CA LYS A 48 3.36 -4.72 -14.61
C LYS A 48 4.61 -3.87 -14.84
N GLN A 49 4.47 -2.76 -15.57
CA GLN A 49 5.58 -1.89 -15.96
C GLN A 49 6.18 -1.10 -14.78
N MET A 50 5.48 -1.05 -13.65
CA MET A 50 5.93 -0.40 -12.42
C MET A 50 6.93 -1.28 -11.64
N PHE A 51 6.87 -2.60 -11.86
CA PHE A 51 7.83 -3.53 -11.29
C PHE A 51 9.07 -3.59 -12.19
N SER A 52 10.15 -2.92 -11.79
CA SER A 52 11.40 -2.88 -12.57
C SER A 52 11.96 -4.26 -12.91
N PHE A 53 11.71 -5.26 -12.05
CA PHE A 53 12.13 -6.63 -12.26
C PHE A 53 11.22 -7.45 -13.19
N LEU A 54 10.12 -6.86 -13.69
CA LEU A 54 9.23 -7.46 -14.68
C LEU A 54 9.33 -6.80 -16.06
N ARG A 55 9.72 -5.52 -16.13
CA ARG A 55 9.74 -4.72 -17.37
C ARG A 55 10.49 -5.40 -18.52
N ASP A 56 11.67 -5.96 -18.23
CA ASP A 56 12.58 -6.55 -19.22
C ASP A 56 12.91 -8.02 -18.87
N SER A 57 11.99 -8.72 -18.21
CA SER A 57 12.23 -10.08 -17.70
C SER A 57 11.50 -11.13 -18.54
N ASP A 58 12.25 -12.09 -19.06
CA ASP A 58 11.70 -13.31 -19.68
C ASP A 58 11.26 -14.37 -18.67
N VAL A 59 11.53 -14.14 -17.37
CA VAL A 59 11.10 -15.05 -16.31
C VAL A 59 9.57 -15.01 -16.20
N PRO A 60 8.87 -16.16 -16.35
CA PRO A 60 7.44 -16.25 -16.13
C PRO A 60 7.05 -15.72 -14.75
N LEU A 61 5.90 -15.05 -14.65
CA LEU A 61 5.44 -14.41 -13.40
C LEU A 61 5.42 -15.40 -12.22
N GLU A 62 5.06 -16.64 -12.50
CA GLU A 62 4.95 -17.75 -11.54
C GLU A 62 6.30 -18.15 -10.94
N LYS A 63 7.39 -17.87 -11.65
CA LYS A 63 8.76 -18.18 -11.26
C LYS A 63 9.50 -16.98 -10.66
N ASN A 64 8.89 -15.79 -10.63
CA ASN A 64 9.56 -14.58 -10.14
C ASN A 64 9.51 -14.46 -8.60
N PRO A 65 10.63 -14.62 -7.87
CA PRO A 65 10.63 -14.60 -6.41
C PRO A 65 10.34 -13.20 -5.82
N LYS A 66 10.67 -12.12 -6.54
CA LYS A 66 10.43 -10.74 -6.05
C LYS A 66 8.94 -10.43 -6.00
N LEU A 67 8.18 -10.94 -6.97
CA LEU A 67 6.72 -10.79 -7.00
C LEU A 67 6.07 -11.49 -5.81
N LYS A 68 6.47 -12.74 -5.55
CA LYS A 68 5.97 -13.53 -4.40
C LYS A 68 6.27 -12.85 -3.07
N ASN A 69 7.48 -12.33 -2.88
CA ASN A 69 7.87 -11.62 -1.66
C ASN A 69 7.05 -10.34 -1.44
N HIS A 70 6.79 -9.58 -2.50
CA HIS A 70 5.95 -8.40 -2.41
C HIS A 70 4.51 -8.79 -2.04
N ALA A 71 3.97 -9.81 -2.69
CA ALA A 71 2.61 -10.30 -2.43
C ALA A 71 2.45 -10.66 -0.95
N MET A 72 3.40 -11.44 -0.44
CA MET A 72 3.42 -11.85 0.97
C MET A 72 3.51 -10.67 1.92
N SER A 73 4.28 -9.65 1.58
CA SER A 73 4.36 -8.43 2.38
C SER A 73 3.00 -7.74 2.46
N VAL A 74 2.22 -7.68 1.37
CA VAL A 74 0.88 -7.07 1.38
C VAL A 74 -0.06 -7.83 2.32
N PHE A 75 -0.14 -9.16 2.22
CA PHE A 75 -0.99 -9.96 3.10
C PHE A 75 -0.58 -9.84 4.58
N VAL A 76 0.71 -10.01 4.87
CA VAL A 76 1.23 -9.98 6.24
C VAL A 76 1.03 -8.60 6.86
N MET A 77 1.41 -7.53 6.17
CA MET A 77 1.28 -6.18 6.71
C MET A 77 -0.19 -5.79 6.90
N THR A 78 -1.10 -6.24 6.03
CA THR A 78 -2.54 -6.00 6.21
C THR A 78 -3.07 -6.75 7.43
N CYS A 79 -2.64 -8.00 7.64
CA CYS A 79 -2.99 -8.80 8.80
C CYS A 79 -2.43 -8.19 10.11
N GLU A 80 -1.19 -7.71 10.10
CA GLU A 80 -0.60 -6.98 11.22
C GLU A 80 -1.32 -5.65 11.49
N ALA A 81 -1.76 -4.95 10.44
CA ALA A 81 -2.54 -3.73 10.59
C ALA A 81 -3.86 -3.98 11.32
N ALA A 82 -4.56 -5.09 11.06
CA ALA A 82 -5.77 -5.48 11.80
C ALA A 82 -5.49 -5.62 13.31
N ALA A 83 -4.42 -6.34 13.68
CA ALA A 83 -4.03 -6.50 15.08
C ALA A 83 -3.62 -5.17 15.74
N GLN A 84 -2.93 -4.30 15.00
CA GLN A 84 -2.53 -2.97 15.49
C GLN A 84 -3.73 -2.05 15.67
N LEU A 85 -4.70 -2.08 14.75
CA LEU A 85 -5.94 -1.30 14.85
C LEU A 85 -6.74 -1.73 16.07
N ARG A 86 -6.90 -3.04 16.31
CA ARG A 86 -7.56 -3.53 17.53
C ARG A 86 -6.86 -3.07 18.80
N LYS A 87 -5.53 -3.23 18.85
CA LYS A 87 -4.74 -2.96 20.06
C LYS A 87 -4.57 -1.47 20.37
N ALA A 88 -4.38 -0.65 19.34
CA ALA A 88 -3.93 0.73 19.48
C ALA A 88 -4.83 1.77 18.79
N GLY A 89 -5.90 1.34 18.09
CA GLY A 89 -6.80 2.22 17.34
C GLY A 89 -6.17 2.84 16.08
N LYS A 90 -4.94 2.45 15.73
CA LYS A 90 -4.19 2.97 14.58
C LYS A 90 -3.12 1.99 14.12
N VAL A 91 -2.65 2.16 12.89
CA VAL A 91 -1.46 1.47 12.38
C VAL A 91 -0.22 2.00 13.12
N THR A 92 0.60 1.08 13.64
CA THR A 92 1.80 1.37 14.46
C THR A 92 3.08 0.82 13.85
N VAL A 93 3.08 0.59 12.53
CA VAL A 93 4.27 0.27 11.75
C VAL A 93 5.35 1.32 12.02
N ARG A 94 6.59 0.87 12.25
CA ARG A 94 7.73 1.74 12.55
C ARG A 94 7.84 2.85 11.50
N GLU A 95 8.04 4.09 11.95
CA GLU A 95 8.11 5.28 11.09
C GLU A 95 9.13 5.12 9.96
N THR A 96 10.31 4.56 10.26
CA THR A 96 11.35 4.30 9.26
C THR A 96 10.89 3.34 8.16
N THR A 97 10.07 2.35 8.51
CA THR A 97 9.44 1.43 7.55
C THR A 97 8.40 2.15 6.69
N LEU A 98 7.50 2.94 7.30
CA LEU A 98 6.48 3.70 6.57
C LEU A 98 7.11 4.69 5.59
N LYS A 99 8.14 5.44 6.00
CA LYS A 99 8.91 6.34 5.12
C LYS A 99 9.51 5.61 3.93
N ARG A 100 10.14 4.44 4.16
CA ARG A 100 10.69 3.62 3.07
C ARG A 100 9.60 3.14 2.12
N LEU A 101 8.46 2.69 2.64
CA LEU A 101 7.34 2.22 1.83
C LEU A 101 6.74 3.38 1.01
N GLY A 102 6.42 4.51 1.65
CA GLY A 102 5.88 5.69 0.98
C GLY A 102 6.80 6.21 -0.12
N ALA A 103 8.09 6.37 0.17
CA ALA A 103 9.08 6.79 -0.83
C ALA A 103 9.19 5.81 -2.01
N THR A 104 9.13 4.50 -1.75
CA THR A 104 9.17 3.48 -2.80
C THR A 104 7.93 3.54 -3.70
N HIS A 105 6.73 3.57 -3.11
CA HIS A 105 5.48 3.63 -3.86
C HIS A 105 5.38 4.95 -4.64
N PHE A 106 5.81 6.07 -4.07
CA PHE A 106 5.90 7.35 -4.76
C PHE A 106 6.87 7.30 -5.95
N LYS A 107 8.09 6.76 -5.75
CA LYS A 107 9.12 6.64 -6.80
C LYS A 107 8.62 5.87 -8.02
N TYR A 108 7.83 4.82 -7.81
CA TYR A 108 7.30 3.99 -8.90
C TYR A 108 5.97 4.50 -9.48
N GLY A 109 5.49 5.67 -9.04
CA GLY A 109 4.26 6.27 -9.58
C GLY A 109 2.99 5.54 -9.15
N VAL A 110 3.00 4.86 -8.00
CA VAL A 110 1.78 4.28 -7.43
C VAL A 110 0.80 5.40 -7.10
N ALA A 111 -0.44 5.18 -7.47
CA ALA A 111 -1.51 6.16 -7.43
C ALA A 111 -2.75 5.50 -6.83
N ASP A 112 -3.76 6.29 -6.50
CA ASP A 112 -4.95 5.83 -5.77
C ASP A 112 -5.65 4.65 -6.46
N GLY A 113 -5.84 4.71 -7.78
CA GLY A 113 -6.42 3.60 -8.54
C GLY A 113 -5.63 2.29 -8.45
N HIS A 114 -4.30 2.34 -8.29
CA HIS A 114 -3.49 1.14 -8.10
C HIS A 114 -3.77 0.48 -6.74
N PHE A 115 -3.95 1.29 -5.67
CA PHE A 115 -4.31 0.77 -4.36
C PHE A 115 -5.72 0.17 -4.34
N GLU A 116 -6.65 0.74 -5.11
CA GLU A 116 -8.02 0.22 -5.24
C GLU A 116 -8.05 -1.13 -5.96
N VAL A 117 -7.34 -1.25 -7.09
CA VAL A 117 -7.17 -2.52 -7.81
C VAL A 117 -6.52 -3.56 -6.91
N THR A 118 -5.49 -3.17 -6.16
CA THR A 118 -4.80 -4.04 -5.21
C THR A 118 -5.74 -4.50 -4.09
N ARG A 119 -6.59 -3.63 -3.54
CA ARG A 119 -7.60 -4.01 -2.55
C ARG A 119 -8.61 -5.00 -3.12
N PHE A 120 -9.12 -4.73 -4.31
CA PHE A 120 -10.07 -5.62 -4.97
C PHE A 120 -9.45 -7.00 -5.19
N ALA A 121 -8.24 -7.04 -5.76
CA ALA A 121 -7.54 -8.30 -6.02
C ALA A 121 -7.25 -9.07 -4.73
N LEU A 122 -6.87 -8.37 -3.65
CA LEU A 122 -6.64 -8.97 -2.33
C LEU A 122 -7.90 -9.68 -1.84
N LEU A 123 -9.04 -8.98 -1.83
CA LEU A 123 -10.31 -9.51 -1.32
C LEU A 123 -10.83 -10.69 -2.16
N GLU A 124 -10.73 -10.62 -3.49
CA GLU A 124 -11.11 -11.74 -4.36
C GLU A 124 -10.19 -12.95 -4.17
N THR A 125 -8.87 -12.74 -4.04
CA THR A 125 -7.94 -13.84 -3.75
C THR A 125 -8.23 -14.49 -2.40
N ILE A 126 -8.58 -13.71 -1.37
CA ILE A 126 -8.97 -14.26 -0.06
C ILE A 126 -10.25 -15.09 -0.21
N LYS A 127 -11.29 -14.53 -0.85
CA LYS A 127 -12.55 -15.22 -1.08
C LYS A 127 -12.37 -16.56 -1.80
N GLU A 128 -11.54 -16.61 -2.84
CA GLU A 128 -11.23 -17.81 -3.62
C GLU A 128 -10.36 -18.84 -2.86
N ALA A 129 -9.58 -18.38 -1.87
CA ALA A 129 -8.69 -19.24 -1.10
C ALA A 129 -9.36 -19.91 0.10
N LEU A 130 -10.51 -19.39 0.54
CA LEU A 130 -11.21 -19.86 1.73
C LEU A 130 -12.34 -20.83 1.36
N PRO A 131 -12.71 -21.75 2.28
CA PRO A 131 -13.96 -22.49 2.19
C PRO A 131 -15.15 -21.53 2.02
N ALA A 132 -16.08 -21.89 1.13
CA ALA A 132 -17.18 -21.01 0.71
C ALA A 132 -18.10 -20.58 1.87
N ASP A 133 -18.24 -21.41 2.90
CA ASP A 133 -19.01 -21.17 4.11
C ASP A 133 -18.32 -20.22 5.11
N MET A 134 -17.02 -19.97 4.94
CA MET A 134 -16.26 -19.11 5.84
C MET A 134 -16.15 -17.66 5.35
N TRP A 135 -16.32 -17.41 4.05
CA TRP A 135 -16.30 -16.05 3.51
C TRP A 135 -17.61 -15.33 3.83
N SER A 136 -17.52 -14.16 4.44
CA SER A 136 -18.67 -13.34 4.81
C SER A 136 -18.47 -11.86 4.48
N LEU A 137 -19.56 -11.09 4.52
CA LEU A 137 -19.49 -9.64 4.31
C LEU A 137 -18.67 -8.95 5.42
N GLU A 138 -18.78 -9.44 6.64
CA GLU A 138 -18.04 -8.96 7.82
C GLU A 138 -16.54 -9.20 7.63
N MET A 139 -16.15 -10.39 7.13
CA MET A 139 -14.75 -10.71 6.83
C MET A 139 -14.20 -9.82 5.72
N LYS A 140 -14.97 -9.62 4.65
CA LYS A 140 -14.62 -8.69 3.57
C LYS A 140 -14.37 -7.28 4.11
N ASN A 141 -15.27 -6.79 4.97
CA ASN A 141 -15.17 -5.46 5.55
C ASN A 141 -13.97 -5.35 6.51
N ALA A 142 -13.68 -6.36 7.31
CA ALA A 142 -12.54 -6.40 8.22
C ALA A 142 -11.19 -6.32 7.46
N TRP A 143 -11.02 -7.14 6.41
CA TRP A 143 -9.82 -7.06 5.56
C TRP A 143 -9.72 -5.74 4.80
N SER A 144 -10.84 -5.24 4.28
CA SER A 144 -10.90 -3.96 3.57
C SER A 144 -10.47 -2.80 4.48
N GLU A 145 -10.97 -2.76 5.71
CA GLU A 145 -10.65 -1.70 6.67
C GLU A 145 -9.18 -1.75 7.09
N ALA A 146 -8.66 -2.94 7.44
CA ALA A 146 -7.25 -3.11 7.77
C ALA A 146 -6.33 -2.66 6.64
N TYR A 147 -6.68 -3.01 5.40
CA TYR A 147 -5.95 -2.58 4.21
C TYR A 147 -6.02 -1.07 4.00
N ASN A 148 -7.22 -0.47 4.11
CA ASN A 148 -7.42 0.96 3.90
C ASN A 148 -6.60 1.79 4.91
N GLN A 149 -6.58 1.39 6.18
CA GLN A 149 -5.80 2.07 7.22
C GLN A 149 -4.29 1.95 7.00
N LEU A 150 -3.81 0.77 6.57
CA LEU A 150 -2.42 0.58 6.17
C LEU A 150 -2.05 1.48 4.98
N VAL A 151 -2.88 1.51 3.94
CA VAL A 151 -2.67 2.36 2.77
C VAL A 151 -2.70 3.83 3.16
N ALA A 152 -3.61 4.26 4.03
CA ALA A 152 -3.64 5.63 4.53
C ALA A 152 -2.32 6.01 5.21
N ALA A 153 -1.77 5.13 6.06
CA ALA A 153 -0.47 5.34 6.69
C ALA A 153 0.69 5.41 5.67
N ILE A 154 0.68 4.56 4.63
CA ILE A 154 1.69 4.60 3.56
C ILE A 154 1.58 5.89 2.74
N LYS A 155 0.36 6.30 2.36
CA LYS A 155 0.09 7.51 1.57
C LYS A 155 0.54 8.79 2.28
N GLN A 156 0.47 8.84 3.62
CA GLN A 156 1.02 9.96 4.40
C GLN A 156 2.51 10.17 4.15
N GLU A 157 3.24 9.12 3.79
CA GLU A 157 4.68 9.14 3.49
C GLU A 157 4.99 9.12 1.97
N MET A 158 3.96 9.09 1.10
CA MET A 158 4.13 9.17 -0.36
C MET A 158 4.33 10.63 -0.80
N LYS A 159 5.45 11.21 -0.37
CA LYS A 159 5.80 12.62 -0.63
C LYS A 159 7.17 12.69 -1.30
N PRO A 160 7.44 13.75 -2.09
CA PRO A 160 8.78 14.00 -2.61
C PRO A 160 9.78 14.12 -1.45
N ALA A 161 10.92 13.44 -1.55
CA ALA A 161 11.98 13.50 -0.51
C ALA A 161 12.41 14.93 -0.16
N ARG A 162 12.32 15.86 -1.13
CA ARG A 162 12.60 17.29 -0.94
C ARG A 162 11.67 17.97 0.06
N MET A 163 10.40 17.56 0.10
CA MET A 163 9.41 18.07 1.06
C MET A 163 9.67 17.55 2.48
N MET A 164 10.23 16.35 2.60
CA MET A 164 10.68 15.79 3.88
C MET A 164 11.87 16.56 4.45
N LEU A 165 12.82 16.96 3.59
CA LEU A 165 13.96 17.79 4.00
C LEU A 165 13.52 19.21 4.42
N LEU A 166 12.57 19.82 3.71
CA LEU A 166 12.03 21.14 4.06
C LEU A 166 11.25 21.12 5.39
N LEU A 167 10.47 20.07 5.64
CA LEU A 167 9.77 19.87 6.92
C LEU A 167 10.75 19.64 8.09
N LEU A 168 11.81 18.86 7.89
CA LEU A 168 12.84 18.62 8.91
C LEU A 168 13.71 19.84 9.19
N LEU A 169 13.92 20.71 8.19
CA LEU A 169 14.68 21.95 8.34
C LEU A 169 13.83 23.17 8.73
N GLY A 170 12.52 22.99 9.00
CA GLY A 170 11.62 24.09 9.38
C GLY A 170 11.44 25.17 8.31
N LEU A 171 11.87 24.91 7.07
CA LEU A 171 11.75 25.85 5.95
C LEU A 171 10.34 25.70 5.36
N ARG A 172 9.43 26.55 5.83
CA ARG A 172 8.16 26.78 5.16
C ARG A 172 8.47 27.29 3.76
N ALA A 173 8.12 26.52 2.73
CA ALA A 173 8.07 27.04 1.38
C ALA A 173 6.88 28.00 1.31
N GLU A 174 7.10 29.25 1.71
CA GLU A 174 6.24 30.34 1.27
C GLU A 174 6.47 30.49 -0.24
N PHE A 175 5.63 29.85 -1.03
CA PHE A 175 5.46 30.21 -2.43
C PHE A 175 4.58 31.45 -2.46
N PRO A 176 5.09 32.64 -2.83
CA PRO A 176 4.21 33.73 -3.19
C PRO A 176 3.56 33.36 -4.54
N LEU A 177 2.26 33.11 -4.50
CA LEU A 177 1.39 33.11 -5.66
C LEU A 177 1.33 34.52 -6.26
N ARG A 178 2.33 34.89 -7.08
CA ARG A 178 2.21 35.88 -8.16
C ARG A 178 3.55 36.05 -8.86
N CYS A 179 3.69 35.47 -10.04
CA CYS A 179 4.04 36.23 -11.24
C CYS A 179 4.00 35.31 -12.45
N THR A 180 3.04 35.56 -13.33
CA THR A 180 3.11 35.21 -14.74
C THR A 180 4.40 35.78 -15.33
N THR A 181 5.40 34.94 -15.60
CA THR A 181 6.21 34.92 -16.84
C THR A 181 7.22 33.77 -16.75
N ILE A 182 7.07 32.84 -17.68
CA ILE A 182 7.98 31.72 -17.96
C ILE A 182 9.36 32.28 -18.32
N SER A 183 10.42 31.91 -17.59
CA SER A 183 11.78 31.94 -18.14
C SER A 183 12.63 30.83 -17.54
N LYS A 184 13.28 30.10 -18.45
CA LYS A 184 13.96 28.81 -18.31
C LYS A 184 15.31 28.91 -17.58
N PHE A 185 15.36 29.50 -16.38
CA PHE A 185 16.65 29.74 -15.70
C PHE A 185 16.80 29.17 -14.28
N PHE A 186 15.77 28.53 -13.71
CA PHE A 186 15.84 28.01 -12.33
C PHE A 186 15.92 26.47 -12.19
N ILE A 187 16.33 25.76 -13.25
CA ILE A 187 16.61 24.31 -13.19
C ILE A 187 18.13 24.00 -13.28
N ALA A 188 19.00 25.01 -13.44
CA ALA A 188 20.41 24.78 -13.77
C ALA A 188 21.44 24.92 -12.62
N VAL A 189 21.04 25.06 -11.34
CA VAL A 189 22.01 25.30 -10.23
C VAL A 189 21.95 24.25 -9.12
N PHE A 190 21.34 23.08 -9.33
CA PHE A 190 21.33 22.02 -8.31
C PHE A 190 21.67 20.63 -8.86
N PHE A 191 22.58 20.58 -9.83
CA PHE A 191 23.13 19.33 -10.39
C PHE A 191 24.64 19.15 -10.21
N PHE A 192 25.30 20.03 -9.45
CA PHE A 192 26.70 19.90 -9.05
C PHE A 192 26.79 19.89 -7.54
N LEU A 193 26.61 18.71 -6.93
CA LEU A 193 27.15 18.26 -5.64
C LEU A 193 26.40 17.00 -5.22
N LEU A 194 26.93 15.85 -5.66
CA LEU A 194 26.89 14.51 -5.06
C LEU A 194 27.01 13.48 -6.20
N PHE A 195 28.26 13.11 -6.50
CA PHE A 195 28.78 11.99 -7.32
C PHE A 195 27.96 11.51 -8.52
#